data_AF-A0A9D6UUU3-F1
#
_entry.id   AF-A0A9D6UUU3-F1
#
_cell.length_a   1.000
_cell.length_b   1.000
_cell.length_c   1.000
_cell.angle_alpha   90.00
_cell.angle_beta   90.00
_cell.angle_gamma   90.00
#
_symmetry.space_group_name_H-M   'P 1'
#
loop_
_entity.id
_entity.type
_entity.pdbx_description
1 polymer ?
#
loop_
_entity_poly.entity_id
_entity_poly.type
_entity_poly.pdbx_seq_one_letter_code
_entity_poly.pdbx_strand_id
1 'polypeptide(L)'
;MTPLSWEDDGAGEGLMTRRCAQKCLSDKEIEEFLFNRLSGVTREVIEEHLLACQKCLSRVEEEEKYFVAVRRAASQIQNEEFEAAVGGEARPPGRTRWGWFGKWFGKGPRWFGKGPMMWATVGIAGILVTAVLIQRQPAAQTEVEVALRLERGGALEQPFSAAGRGLILTADIHELPDAPVYRLEVVDGTGRPMAAGEVVPRAGVLKWRLPRALASGEYWVRLRNPAEPQNLLREYGLVLR
;
A
#
# COMPACT_ATOMS: atom_id res chain seq x y z
N MET A 1 -18.03 57.28 -26.96
CA MET A 1 -18.49 56.27 -27.93
C MET A 1 -17.25 55.64 -28.52
N THR A 2 -16.76 54.59 -27.89
CA THR A 2 -15.54 53.86 -28.25
C THR A 2 -15.96 52.65 -29.09
N PRO A 3 -15.38 52.41 -30.28
CA PRO A 3 -15.69 51.22 -31.04
C PRO A 3 -14.97 50.03 -30.39
N LEU A 4 -15.74 49.04 -29.95
CA LEU A 4 -15.25 47.71 -29.60
C LEU A 4 -14.81 47.03 -30.90
N SER A 5 -13.49 47.03 -31.15
CA SER A 5 -12.87 46.17 -32.16
C SER A 5 -12.91 44.74 -31.63
N TRP A 6 -13.79 43.93 -32.22
CA TRP A 6 -13.72 42.49 -32.11
C TRP A 6 -12.56 42.04 -32.99
N GLU A 7 -11.40 41.82 -32.38
CA GLU A 7 -10.33 41.07 -33.02
C GLU A 7 -10.87 39.64 -33.22
N ASP A 8 -10.96 39.31 -34.49
CA ASP A 8 -11.42 38.06 -35.07
C ASP A 8 -10.36 36.98 -34.83
N ASP A 9 -10.43 36.30 -33.68
CA ASP A 9 -9.61 35.13 -33.39
C ASP A 9 -10.22 33.87 -34.04
N GLY A 10 -10.55 33.97 -35.34
CA GLY A 10 -11.01 32.89 -36.20
C GLY A 10 -9.93 31.87 -36.57
N ALA A 11 -9.02 31.52 -35.65
CA ALA A 11 -8.01 30.47 -35.85
C ALA A 11 -8.51 29.07 -35.40
N GLY A 12 -9.81 28.83 -35.54
CA GLY A 12 -10.51 27.69 -34.95
C GLY A 12 -10.96 26.61 -35.92
N GLU A 13 -10.64 26.64 -37.22
CA GLU A 13 -11.15 25.64 -38.17
C GLU A 13 -10.22 25.52 -39.40
N GLY A 14 -9.57 24.36 -39.59
CA GLY A 14 -9.08 23.95 -40.92
C GLY A 14 -7.62 23.53 -41.11
N LEU A 15 -6.75 23.45 -40.08
CA LEU A 15 -5.32 23.14 -40.28
C LEU A 15 -4.87 21.70 -39.96
N MET A 16 -5.77 20.81 -39.54
CA MET A 16 -5.40 19.44 -39.09
C MET A 16 -5.56 18.35 -40.16
N THR A 17 -6.04 18.65 -41.37
CA THR A 17 -6.41 17.62 -42.37
C THR A 17 -5.31 17.20 -43.35
N ARG A 18 -4.06 17.62 -43.17
CA ARG A 18 -2.86 17.03 -43.82
C ARG A 18 -1.62 17.70 -43.25
N ARG A 19 -1.05 17.18 -42.16
CA ARG A 19 0.35 17.52 -41.83
C ARG A 19 1.23 16.88 -42.88
N CYS A 20 1.78 17.69 -43.79
CA CYS A 20 2.80 17.23 -44.72
C CYS A 20 3.92 16.56 -43.93
N ALA A 21 4.42 15.42 -44.43
CA ALA A 21 5.57 14.66 -43.90
C ALA A 21 6.88 15.46 -43.71
N GLN A 22 6.86 16.77 -43.97
CA GLN A 22 8.01 17.66 -43.96
C GLN A 22 8.24 18.36 -42.60
N LYS A 23 7.24 18.43 -41.71
CA LYS A 23 7.38 19.09 -40.39
C LYS A 23 7.27 18.09 -39.24
N CYS A 24 8.34 17.97 -38.45
CA CYS A 24 8.38 17.17 -37.22
C CYS A 24 7.48 17.76 -36.12
N LEU A 25 7.09 16.91 -35.16
CA LEU A 25 6.33 17.30 -33.97
C LEU A 25 7.12 18.28 -33.08
N SER A 26 6.42 19.24 -32.49
CA SER A 26 6.95 20.11 -31.45
C SER A 26 7.00 19.39 -30.09
N ASP A 27 7.83 19.86 -29.15
CA ASP A 27 7.95 19.27 -27.80
C ASP A 27 6.59 19.26 -27.09
N LYS A 28 5.83 20.36 -27.17
CA LYS A 28 4.49 20.46 -26.58
C LYS A 28 3.52 19.40 -27.11
N GLU A 29 3.59 19.06 -28.39
CA GLU A 29 2.71 18.03 -28.99
C GLU A 29 3.12 16.62 -28.56
N ILE A 30 4.42 16.39 -28.38
CA ILE A 30 4.94 15.13 -27.82
C ILE A 30 4.46 14.99 -26.38
N GLU A 31 4.57 16.03 -25.56
CA GLU A 31 4.06 16.04 -24.19
C GLU A 31 2.54 15.78 -24.14
N GLU A 32 1.74 16.52 -24.94
CA GLU A 32 0.29 16.34 -24.97
C GLU A 32 -0.11 14.92 -25.42
N PHE A 33 0.65 14.33 -26.34
CA PHE A 33 0.51 12.93 -26.75
C PHE A 33 0.84 11.95 -25.60
N LEU A 34 1.98 12.11 -24.94
CA LEU A 34 2.41 11.28 -23.81
C LEU A 34 1.45 11.37 -22.61
N PHE A 35 0.89 12.56 -22.34
CA PHE A 35 -0.11 12.76 -21.28
C PHE A 35 -1.53 12.33 -21.67
N ASN A 36 -1.73 11.82 -22.89
CA ASN A 36 -3.03 11.43 -23.42
C ASN A 36 -4.08 12.56 -23.31
N ARG A 37 -3.68 13.82 -23.57
CA ARG A 37 -4.55 15.01 -23.52
C ARG A 37 -5.17 15.38 -24.87
N LEU A 38 -4.75 14.70 -25.93
CA LEU A 38 -5.20 14.94 -27.30
C LEU A 38 -6.56 14.28 -27.55
N SER A 39 -7.41 14.95 -28.34
CA SER A 39 -8.68 14.39 -28.81
C SER A 39 -8.45 13.37 -29.94
N GLY A 40 -9.36 12.40 -30.11
CA GLY A 40 -9.18 11.24 -31.00
C GLY A 40 -8.60 11.56 -32.37
N VAL A 41 -9.18 12.52 -33.10
CA VAL A 41 -8.70 12.91 -34.44
C VAL A 41 -7.29 13.48 -34.41
N THR A 42 -6.95 14.29 -33.40
CA THR A 42 -5.59 14.86 -33.28
C THR A 42 -4.56 13.81 -32.89
N ARG A 43 -4.96 12.83 -32.08
CA ARG A 43 -4.11 11.71 -31.68
C ARG A 43 -3.80 10.80 -32.87
N GLU A 44 -4.81 10.43 -33.66
CA GLU A 44 -4.64 9.61 -34.86
C GLU A 44 -3.65 10.22 -35.86
N VAL A 45 -3.73 11.54 -36.09
CA VAL A 45 -2.80 12.26 -36.98
C VAL A 45 -1.36 12.21 -36.46
N ILE A 46 -1.16 12.28 -35.14
CA ILE A 46 0.17 12.16 -34.55
C ILE A 46 0.68 10.72 -34.66
N GLU A 47 -0.16 9.73 -34.39
CA GLU A 47 0.20 8.31 -34.54
C GLU A 47 0.64 8.00 -35.98
N GLU A 48 -0.09 8.49 -36.99
CA GLU A 48 0.31 8.38 -38.39
C GLU A 48 1.68 9.04 -38.67
N HIS A 49 1.93 10.22 -38.10
CA HIS A 49 3.22 10.88 -38.22
C HIS A 49 4.36 10.08 -37.57
N LEU A 50 4.13 9.48 -36.39
CA LEU A 50 5.11 8.65 -35.69
C LEU A 50 5.44 7.38 -36.47
N LEU A 51 4.46 6.79 -37.17
CA LEU A 51 4.69 5.66 -38.06
C LEU A 51 5.59 6.03 -39.26
N ALA A 52 5.53 7.29 -39.73
CA ALA A 52 6.31 7.75 -40.88
C ALA A 52 7.65 8.41 -40.51
N CYS A 53 7.79 9.00 -39.32
CA CYS A 53 8.94 9.81 -38.93
C CYS A 53 9.72 9.22 -37.76
N GLN A 54 10.82 8.52 -38.08
CA GLN A 54 11.71 7.89 -37.08
C GLN A 54 12.31 8.90 -36.08
N LYS A 55 12.60 10.14 -36.50
CA LYS A 55 13.13 11.17 -35.60
C LYS A 55 12.14 11.54 -34.49
N CYS A 56 10.85 11.64 -34.84
CA CYS A 56 9.80 11.93 -33.85
C CYS A 56 9.56 10.73 -32.94
N LEU A 57 9.58 9.52 -33.49
CA LEU A 57 9.48 8.29 -32.68
C LEU A 57 10.59 8.21 -31.63
N SER A 58 11.86 8.42 -32.02
CA SER A 58 12.98 8.37 -31.07
C SER A 58 12.88 9.44 -29.96
N ARG A 59 12.34 10.63 -30.27
CA ARG A 59 12.10 11.67 -29.26
C ARG A 59 11.00 11.28 -28.28
N VAL A 60 9.89 10.72 -28.77
CA VAL A 60 8.82 10.20 -27.91
C VAL A 60 9.36 9.10 -26.97
N GLU A 61 10.16 8.17 -27.49
CA GLU A 61 10.76 7.09 -26.70
C GLU A 61 11.74 7.60 -25.63
N GLU A 62 12.47 8.69 -25.92
CA GLU A 62 13.37 9.33 -24.96
C GLU A 62 12.59 10.01 -23.82
N GLU A 63 11.55 10.77 -24.16
CA GLU A 63 10.69 11.42 -23.17
C GLU A 63 9.88 10.41 -22.35
N GLU A 64 9.43 9.30 -22.94
CA GLU A 64 8.77 8.22 -22.22
C GLU A 64 9.69 7.60 -21.16
N LYS A 65 10.98 7.40 -21.46
CA LYS A 65 11.97 6.92 -20.47
C LYS A 65 12.08 7.87 -19.29
N TYR A 66 12.08 9.18 -19.53
CA TYR A 66 12.09 10.18 -18.47
C TYR A 66 10.81 10.10 -17.62
N PHE A 67 9.65 10.03 -18.27
CA PHE A 67 8.36 9.91 -17.59
C PHE A 67 8.29 8.65 -16.71
N VAL A 68 8.73 7.50 -17.23
CA VAL A 68 8.79 6.23 -16.49
C VAL A 68 9.74 6.33 -15.29
N ALA A 69 10.91 6.94 -15.46
CA ALA A 69 11.87 7.12 -14.38
C ALA A 69 11.32 8.03 -13.26
N VAL A 70 10.71 9.16 -13.61
CA VAL A 70 10.08 10.08 -12.64
C VAL A 70 8.92 9.39 -11.93
N ARG A 71 8.06 8.69 -12.67
CA ARG A 71 6.94 7.95 -12.08
C ARG A 71 7.41 6.86 -11.13
N ARG A 72 8.48 6.15 -11.47
CA ARG A 72 9.11 5.15 -10.60
C ARG A 72 9.64 5.80 -9.32
N ALA A 73 10.37 6.90 -9.42
CA ALA A 73 10.88 7.63 -8.26
C ALA A 73 9.73 8.14 -7.36
N ALA A 74 8.68 8.72 -7.95
CA ALA A 74 7.51 9.17 -7.20
C ALA A 74 6.80 8.01 -6.47
N SER A 75 6.65 6.85 -7.13
CA SER A 75 6.05 5.67 -6.51
C SER A 75 6.90 5.12 -5.36
N GLN A 76 8.23 5.22 -5.43
CA GLN A 76 9.12 4.80 -4.35
C GLN A 76 8.93 5.68 -3.11
N ILE A 77 8.87 7.00 -3.28
CA ILE A 77 8.63 7.94 -2.17
C ILE A 77 7.27 7.67 -1.50
N GLN A 78 6.20 7.50 -2.29
CA GLN A 78 4.89 7.16 -1.75
C GLN A 78 4.89 5.83 -1.01
N ASN A 79 5.63 4.83 -1.52
CA ASN A 79 5.76 3.53 -0.88
C ASN A 79 6.52 3.62 0.44
N GLU A 80 7.59 4.41 0.52
CA GLU A 80 8.37 4.65 1.74
C GLU A 80 7.57 5.42 2.78
N GLU A 81 6.83 6.47 2.39
CA GLU A 81 5.93 7.22 3.28
C GLU A 81 4.82 6.32 3.83
N PHE A 82 4.23 5.50 2.96
CA PHE A 82 3.23 4.51 3.37
C PHE A 82 3.84 3.45 4.28
N GLU A 83 5.02 2.92 3.98
CA GLU A 83 5.72 1.97 4.85
C GLU A 83 6.08 2.59 6.20
N ALA A 84 6.42 3.87 6.27
CA ALA A 84 6.66 4.58 7.53
C ALA A 84 5.36 4.83 8.33
N ALA A 85 4.23 5.03 7.65
CA ALA A 85 2.92 5.21 8.29
C ALA A 85 2.30 3.87 8.75
N VAL A 86 2.55 2.81 8.00
CA VAL A 86 2.01 1.46 8.21
C VAL A 86 2.92 0.68 9.14
N GLY A 87 4.20 0.57 8.77
CA GLY A 87 5.25 -0.02 9.57
C GLY A 87 5.43 0.80 10.82
N GLY A 88 4.91 0.29 11.93
CA GLY A 88 5.47 0.58 13.24
C GLY A 88 6.90 0.06 13.27
N GLU A 89 7.83 0.70 12.54
CA GLU A 89 9.23 0.64 12.89
C GLU A 89 9.26 1.05 14.35
N ALA A 90 9.48 0.03 15.17
CA ALA A 90 9.76 0.17 16.55
C ALA A 90 10.87 1.20 16.63
N ARG A 91 10.51 2.44 16.97
CA ARG A 91 11.38 3.37 17.66
C ARG A 91 12.15 2.48 18.63
N PRO A 92 13.47 2.29 18.45
CA PRO A 92 14.21 1.26 19.17
C PRO A 92 13.80 1.43 20.62
N PRO A 93 13.22 0.39 21.26
CA PRO A 93 12.49 0.55 22.51
C PRO A 93 13.38 1.37 23.41
N GLY A 94 12.89 2.59 23.68
CA GLY A 94 13.70 3.68 24.20
C GLY A 94 14.50 3.11 25.34
N ARG A 95 15.84 3.15 25.19
CA ARG A 95 16.83 2.73 26.17
C ARG A 95 16.27 3.03 27.54
N THR A 96 15.64 2.04 28.16
CA THR A 96 14.75 2.32 29.28
C THR A 96 15.64 2.84 30.38
N ARG A 97 15.31 4.04 30.85
CA ARG A 97 15.90 4.72 32.03
C ARG A 97 15.83 3.86 33.31
N TRP A 98 15.29 2.65 33.22
CA TRP A 98 15.23 1.61 34.25
C TRP A 98 16.36 0.56 34.19
N GLY A 99 17.29 0.64 33.23
CA GLY A 99 18.45 -0.26 33.18
C GLY A 99 19.46 -0.07 34.33
N TRP A 100 19.43 1.08 35.03
CA TRP A 100 20.32 1.34 36.17
C TRP A 100 19.73 0.94 37.52
N PHE A 101 18.40 0.97 37.69
CA PHE A 101 17.75 0.54 38.93
C PHE A 101 17.87 -0.97 39.16
N GLY A 102 17.89 -1.78 38.09
CA GLY A 102 18.11 -3.24 38.18
C GLY A 102 19.49 -3.64 38.68
N LYS A 103 20.50 -2.75 38.59
CA LYS A 103 21.85 -3.00 39.13
C LYS A 103 21.98 -2.65 40.62
N TRP A 104 21.03 -1.93 41.20
CA TRP A 104 21.07 -1.52 42.61
C TRP A 104 20.44 -2.55 43.55
N PHE A 105 19.46 -3.32 43.09
CA PHE A 105 18.79 -4.35 43.91
C PHE A 105 19.45 -5.76 43.83
N GLY A 106 20.51 -5.92 43.04
CA GLY A 106 21.20 -7.21 42.83
C GLY A 106 22.25 -7.60 43.88
N LYS A 107 22.44 -6.82 44.95
CA LYS A 107 23.35 -7.16 46.07
C LYS A 107 22.60 -7.15 47.39
N GLY A 108 21.75 -8.16 47.60
CA GLY A 108 21.17 -8.46 48.90
C GLY A 108 22.27 -8.83 49.92
N PRO A 109 22.11 -8.48 51.22
CA PRO A 109 23.13 -8.74 52.24
C PRO A 109 23.30 -10.25 52.48
N ARG A 110 24.55 -10.72 52.51
CA ARG A 110 24.95 -12.12 52.77
C ARG A 110 24.76 -12.55 54.24
N TRP A 111 23.73 -12.05 54.93
CA TRP A 111 23.53 -12.24 56.37
C TRP A 111 22.30 -13.09 56.74
N PHE A 112 21.83 -13.95 55.85
CA PHE A 112 20.97 -15.08 56.24
C PHE A 112 21.81 -16.36 56.29
N GLY A 113 22.61 -16.44 57.36
CA GLY A 113 23.14 -17.70 57.83
C GLY A 113 22.06 -18.50 58.57
N LYS A 114 22.04 -19.80 58.28
CA LYS A 114 21.42 -20.92 59.04
C LYS A 114 19.94 -21.21 58.78
N GLY A 115 19.71 -22.42 58.25
CA GLY A 115 18.46 -23.18 58.34
C GLY A 115 18.05 -23.85 57.02
N PRO A 116 18.52 -25.06 56.70
CA PRO A 116 17.98 -25.82 55.58
C PRO A 116 16.63 -26.44 55.97
N MET A 117 15.84 -26.84 54.96
CA MET A 117 14.84 -27.91 55.07
C MET A 117 13.40 -27.51 55.43
N MET A 118 12.73 -26.62 54.66
CA MET A 118 11.24 -26.64 54.61
C MET A 118 10.58 -25.87 53.44
N TRP A 119 11.04 -26.01 52.19
CA TRP A 119 10.29 -25.46 51.02
C TRP A 119 10.34 -26.37 49.77
N ALA A 120 10.48 -27.69 49.95
CA ALA A 120 10.66 -28.61 48.82
C ALA A 120 9.35 -29.07 48.14
N THR A 121 8.17 -28.79 48.70
CA THR A 121 6.90 -29.30 48.14
C THR A 121 6.00 -28.23 47.49
N VAL A 122 6.21 -26.94 47.77
CA VAL A 122 5.45 -25.86 47.11
C VAL A 122 6.11 -25.42 45.79
N GLY A 123 7.42 -25.63 45.65
CA GLY A 123 8.16 -25.25 44.45
C GLY A 123 7.76 -26.05 43.20
N ILE A 124 7.55 -27.36 43.32
CA ILE A 124 7.28 -28.23 42.17
C ILE A 124 5.87 -28.00 41.61
N ALA A 125 4.86 -27.81 42.47
CA ALA A 125 3.51 -27.48 42.05
C ALA A 125 3.45 -26.08 41.41
N GLY A 126 4.16 -25.09 41.97
CA GLY A 126 4.28 -23.75 41.36
C GLY A 126 4.96 -23.78 39.99
N ILE A 127 6.01 -24.59 39.82
CA ILE A 127 6.73 -24.77 38.55
C ILE A 127 5.87 -25.50 37.51
N LEU A 128 5.09 -26.53 37.90
CA LEU A 128 4.19 -27.22 36.97
C LEU A 128 3.00 -26.33 36.57
N VAL A 129 2.43 -25.56 37.50
CA VAL A 129 1.35 -24.61 37.19
C VAL A 129 1.86 -23.47 36.31
N THR A 130 3.06 -22.93 36.57
CA THR A 130 3.67 -21.92 35.69
C THR A 130 4.07 -22.52 34.34
N ALA A 131 4.60 -23.74 34.26
CA ALA A 131 4.89 -24.40 33.00
C ALA A 131 3.64 -24.65 32.15
N VAL A 132 2.52 -25.06 32.77
CA VAL A 132 1.22 -25.23 32.10
C VAL A 132 0.63 -23.88 31.68
N LEU A 133 0.78 -22.83 32.50
CA LEU A 133 0.34 -21.48 32.13
C LEU A 133 1.19 -20.86 31.03
N ILE A 134 2.50 -21.14 30.96
CA ILE A 134 3.40 -20.72 29.89
C ILE A 134 3.12 -21.51 28.61
N GLN A 135 2.85 -22.82 28.68
CA GLN A 135 2.41 -23.61 27.51
C GLN A 135 1.03 -23.21 26.99
N ARG A 136 0.18 -22.64 27.84
CA ARG A 136 -1.12 -22.07 27.44
C ARG A 136 -1.05 -20.62 26.98
N GLN A 137 0.11 -19.97 27.01
CA GLN A 137 0.26 -18.73 26.28
C GLN A 137 0.13 -19.07 24.80
N PRO A 138 -0.87 -18.54 24.09
CA PRO A 138 -0.89 -18.66 22.64
C PRO A 138 0.45 -18.12 22.18
N ALA A 139 1.26 -18.98 21.55
CA ALA A 139 2.52 -18.57 20.95
C ALA A 139 2.26 -17.25 20.27
N ALA A 140 2.99 -16.19 20.65
CA ALA A 140 2.85 -14.87 20.07
C ALA A 140 3.02 -15.05 18.56
N GLN A 141 1.89 -15.22 17.86
CA GLN A 141 1.86 -15.42 16.43
C GLN A 141 2.43 -14.12 15.90
N THR A 142 3.55 -14.21 15.20
CA THR A 142 4.16 -13.06 14.56
C THR A 142 3.16 -12.54 13.53
N GLU A 143 2.35 -11.58 13.95
CA GLU A 143 1.41 -10.89 13.08
C GLU A 143 2.22 -10.17 12.01
N VAL A 144 1.94 -10.47 10.76
CA VAL A 144 2.58 -9.81 9.62
C VAL A 144 1.64 -8.71 9.17
N GLU A 145 2.14 -7.48 9.22
CA GLU A 145 1.43 -6.33 8.64
C GLU A 145 1.66 -6.32 7.13
N VAL A 146 0.57 -6.28 6.37
CA VAL A 146 0.55 -6.34 4.91
C VAL A 146 -0.13 -5.07 4.39
N ALA A 147 0.67 -4.27 3.71
CA ALA A 147 0.26 -3.06 3.04
C ALA A 147 -0.49 -3.39 1.73
N LEU A 148 -1.78 -3.04 1.64
CA LEU A 148 -2.62 -3.20 0.46
C LEU A 148 -2.41 -2.03 -0.50
N ARG A 149 -1.85 -2.29 -1.68
CA ARG A 149 -1.53 -1.27 -2.69
C ARG A 149 -2.39 -1.44 -3.94
N LEU A 150 -2.79 -0.30 -4.52
CA LEU A 150 -3.48 -0.27 -5.80
C LEU A 150 -2.47 -0.42 -6.92
N GLU A 151 -2.44 -1.58 -7.57
CA GLU A 151 -1.60 -1.79 -8.74
C GLU A 151 -2.38 -1.48 -10.01
N ARG A 152 -1.99 -0.41 -10.71
CA ARG A 152 -2.51 -0.10 -12.04
C ARG A 152 -1.67 -0.84 -13.07
N GLY A 153 -1.94 -2.13 -13.27
CA GLY A 153 -1.34 -2.92 -14.34
C GLY A 153 -1.04 -4.38 -13.99
N GLY A 154 -2.08 -5.23 -13.94
CA GLY A 154 -2.09 -6.68 -14.25
C GLY A 154 -1.15 -7.68 -13.57
N ALA A 155 0.03 -7.28 -13.07
CA ALA A 155 1.03 -8.17 -12.50
C ALA A 155 1.05 -7.99 -10.98
N LEU A 156 0.57 -9.02 -10.26
CA LEU A 156 0.63 -9.12 -8.79
C LEU A 156 2.09 -9.29 -8.35
N GLU A 157 2.87 -8.19 -8.28
CA GLU A 157 4.30 -8.26 -7.97
C GLU A 157 4.57 -8.07 -6.49
N GLN A 158 4.47 -9.18 -5.75
CA GLN A 158 5.43 -9.69 -4.76
C GLN A 158 4.66 -10.54 -3.74
N PRO A 159 4.88 -11.86 -3.72
CA PRO A 159 4.22 -12.72 -2.76
C PRO A 159 4.76 -12.45 -1.37
N PHE A 160 3.86 -12.15 -0.44
CA PHE A 160 4.22 -12.00 0.97
C PHE A 160 4.49 -13.37 1.59
N SER A 161 5.62 -13.53 2.29
CA SER A 161 5.87 -14.74 3.09
C SER A 161 5.14 -14.66 4.43
N ALA A 162 3.81 -14.76 4.35
CA ALA A 162 2.91 -14.61 5.49
C ALA A 162 1.81 -15.69 5.54
N ALA A 163 1.90 -16.72 4.68
CA ALA A 163 0.99 -17.85 4.71
C ALA A 163 1.00 -18.53 6.09
N GLY A 164 -0.19 -18.83 6.60
CA GLY A 164 -0.38 -19.48 7.90
C GLY A 164 -0.13 -18.59 9.13
N ARG A 165 0.15 -17.29 8.95
CA ARG A 165 0.34 -16.33 10.05
C ARG A 165 -0.87 -15.41 10.22
N GLY A 166 -0.98 -14.78 11.38
CA GLY A 166 -1.94 -13.70 11.59
C GLY A 166 -1.58 -12.52 10.68
N LEU A 167 -2.58 -11.96 9.99
CA LEU A 167 -2.38 -10.86 9.05
C LEU A 167 -3.06 -9.59 9.57
N ILE A 168 -2.36 -8.47 9.51
CA ILE A 168 -2.95 -7.14 9.62
C ILE A 168 -2.91 -6.52 8.24
N LEU A 169 -4.07 -6.36 7.61
CA LEU A 169 -4.18 -5.67 6.33
C LEU A 169 -4.29 -4.17 6.56
N THR A 170 -3.48 -3.41 5.85
CA THR A 170 -3.48 -1.95 5.95
C THR A 170 -3.73 -1.32 4.59
N ALA A 171 -4.78 -0.52 4.44
CA ALA A 171 -5.15 0.14 3.18
C ALA A 171 -5.23 1.67 3.32
N ASP A 172 -4.74 2.38 2.32
CA ASP A 172 -4.91 3.83 2.18
C ASP A 172 -6.30 4.17 1.59
N ILE A 173 -6.99 5.11 2.25
CA ILE A 173 -8.33 5.59 1.88
C ILE A 173 -8.39 7.08 1.51
N HIS A 174 -7.26 7.79 1.34
CA HIS A 174 -7.27 9.24 1.09
C HIS A 174 -8.04 9.68 -0.17
N GLU A 175 -8.24 8.79 -1.15
CA GLU A 175 -9.05 9.08 -2.35
C GLU A 175 -10.39 8.35 -2.36
N LEU A 176 -10.90 7.95 -1.19
CA LEU A 176 -12.20 7.30 -1.02
C LEU A 176 -13.22 8.23 -0.36
N PRO A 177 -14.53 8.01 -0.62
CA PRO A 177 -15.58 8.79 0.03
C PRO A 177 -15.52 8.62 1.56
N ASP A 178 -15.49 9.72 2.31
CA ASP A 178 -15.46 9.69 3.76
C ASP A 178 -16.65 8.89 4.32
N ALA A 179 -16.34 7.81 5.03
CA ALA A 179 -17.30 6.95 5.69
C ALA A 179 -16.84 6.64 7.12
N PRO A 180 -17.77 6.58 8.10
CA PRO A 180 -17.42 6.28 9.49
C PRO A 180 -16.95 4.84 9.69
N VAL A 181 -17.34 3.94 8.78
CA VAL A 181 -17.02 2.52 8.78
C VAL A 181 -16.86 2.08 7.32
N TYR A 182 -15.94 1.16 7.07
CA TYR A 182 -15.80 0.47 5.80
C TYR A 182 -15.98 -1.04 5.98
N ARG A 183 -16.54 -1.71 4.98
CA ARG A 183 -16.62 -3.17 4.97
C ARG A 183 -15.51 -3.74 4.10
N LEU A 184 -14.65 -4.56 4.69
CA LEU A 184 -13.64 -5.33 3.97
C LEU A 184 -14.11 -6.77 3.81
N GLU A 185 -13.80 -7.34 2.66
CA GLU A 185 -14.04 -8.75 2.33
C GLU A 185 -12.79 -9.32 1.65
N VAL A 186 -12.27 -10.43 2.17
CA VAL A 186 -11.23 -11.21 1.50
C VAL A 186 -11.88 -12.36 0.78
N VAL A 187 -11.62 -12.47 -0.52
CA VAL A 187 -12.02 -13.60 -1.34
C VAL A 187 -10.79 -14.34 -1.87
N ASP A 188 -10.93 -15.63 -2.15
CA ASP A 188 -9.88 -16.40 -2.86
C ASP A 188 -9.87 -16.10 -4.37
N GLY A 189 -8.92 -16.69 -5.11
CA GLY A 189 -8.84 -16.57 -6.57
C GLY A 189 -10.07 -17.08 -7.35
N THR A 190 -10.98 -17.82 -6.70
CA THR A 190 -12.27 -18.24 -7.27
C THR A 190 -13.42 -17.31 -6.90
N GLY A 191 -13.15 -16.26 -6.10
CA GLY A 191 -14.13 -15.32 -5.61
C GLY A 191 -14.91 -15.79 -4.38
N ARG A 192 -14.52 -16.90 -3.74
CA ARG A 192 -15.21 -17.39 -2.53
C ARG A 192 -14.80 -16.55 -1.32
N PRO A 193 -15.76 -16.08 -0.49
CA PRO A 193 -15.45 -15.27 0.68
C PRO A 193 -14.76 -16.11 1.76
N MET A 194 -13.59 -15.66 2.19
CA MET A 194 -12.77 -16.28 3.24
C MET A 194 -12.89 -15.54 4.57
N ALA A 195 -13.01 -14.21 4.53
CA ALA A 195 -13.21 -13.38 5.71
C ALA A 195 -13.94 -12.09 5.32
N ALA A 196 -14.73 -11.54 6.24
CA ALA A 196 -15.32 -10.21 6.09
C ALA A 196 -15.37 -9.52 7.45
N GLY A 197 -15.32 -8.19 7.43
CA GLY A 197 -15.37 -7.39 8.65
C GLY A 197 -15.62 -5.93 8.38
N GLU A 198 -16.08 -5.24 9.42
CA GLU A 198 -16.22 -3.78 9.42
C GLU A 198 -15.03 -3.15 10.14
N VAL A 199 -14.49 -2.09 9.55
CA VAL A 199 -13.26 -1.45 9.98
C VAL A 199 -13.45 0.05 10.01
N VAL A 200 -13.12 0.65 11.15
CA VAL A 200 -13.18 2.10 11.34
C VAL A 200 -11.86 2.70 10.83
N PRO A 201 -11.91 3.68 9.92
CA PRO A 201 -10.72 4.36 9.45
C PRO A 201 -10.09 5.19 10.57
N ARG A 202 -8.75 5.27 10.59
CA ARG A 202 -7.99 6.14 11.49
C ARG A 202 -6.90 6.85 10.70
N ALA A 203 -6.93 8.18 10.72
CA ALA A 203 -5.94 9.04 10.05
C ALA A 203 -5.73 8.67 8.56
N GLY A 204 -6.82 8.46 7.82
CA GLY A 204 -6.76 8.13 6.38
C GLY A 204 -6.29 6.71 6.07
N VAL A 205 -6.17 5.84 7.08
CA VAL A 205 -5.72 4.46 6.93
C VAL A 205 -6.73 3.50 7.57
N LEU A 206 -7.00 2.39 6.89
CA LEU A 206 -7.74 1.25 7.43
C LEU A 206 -6.75 0.19 7.87
N LYS A 207 -6.77 -0.19 9.15
CA LYS A 207 -6.03 -1.34 9.67
C LYS A 207 -7.00 -2.43 10.11
N TRP A 208 -6.91 -3.60 9.48
CA TRP A 208 -7.78 -4.74 9.75
C TRP A 208 -7.00 -5.99 10.09
N ARG A 209 -7.15 -6.47 11.33
CA ARG A 209 -6.64 -7.78 11.73
C ARG A 209 -7.56 -8.86 11.21
N LEU A 210 -7.05 -9.79 10.41
CA LEU A 210 -7.82 -10.93 9.94
C LEU A 210 -8.15 -11.86 11.10
N PRO A 211 -9.40 -12.37 11.18
CA PRO A 211 -9.79 -13.30 12.23
C PRO A 211 -9.14 -14.68 12.07
N ARG A 212 -8.65 -15.02 10.87
CA ARG A 212 -8.08 -16.32 10.54
C ARG A 212 -6.87 -16.16 9.63
N ALA A 213 -5.83 -16.95 9.88
CA ALA A 213 -4.68 -17.07 9.00
C ALA A 213 -5.10 -17.65 7.63
N LEU A 214 -4.60 -17.06 6.56
CA LEU A 214 -4.83 -17.50 5.20
C LEU A 214 -3.75 -18.50 4.77
N ALA A 215 -4.11 -19.43 3.89
CA ALA A 215 -3.15 -20.35 3.30
C ALA A 215 -2.28 -19.62 2.24
N SER A 216 -1.30 -20.34 1.71
CA SER A 216 -0.58 -19.90 0.51
C SER A 216 -1.56 -19.86 -0.67
N GLY A 217 -1.55 -18.79 -1.45
CA GLY A 217 -2.49 -18.60 -2.55
C GLY A 217 -2.72 -17.15 -2.96
N GLU A 218 -3.59 -16.98 -3.96
CA GLU A 218 -4.05 -15.70 -4.45
C GLU A 218 -5.38 -15.33 -3.82
N TYR A 219 -5.47 -14.08 -3.37
CA TYR A 219 -6.60 -13.49 -2.69
C TYR A 219 -6.89 -12.10 -3.25
N TRP A 220 -8.13 -11.68 -3.14
CA TRP A 220 -8.56 -10.32 -3.44
C TRP A 220 -9.22 -9.71 -2.21
N VAL A 221 -8.82 -8.49 -1.87
CA VAL A 221 -9.40 -7.73 -0.77
C VAL A 221 -10.29 -6.65 -1.36
N ARG A 222 -11.59 -6.77 -1.10
CA ARG A 222 -12.62 -5.86 -1.59
C ARG A 222 -13.02 -4.91 -0.47
N LEU A 223 -13.01 -3.63 -0.79
CA LEU A 223 -13.44 -2.56 0.08
C LEU A 223 -14.78 -2.00 -0.40
N ARG A 224 -15.76 -1.96 0.50
CA ARG A 224 -17.14 -1.55 0.19
C ARG A 224 -17.62 -0.51 1.19
N ASN A 225 -18.52 0.35 0.74
CA ASN A 225 -19.26 1.24 1.62
C ASN A 225 -20.32 0.41 2.37
N PRO A 226 -20.40 0.44 3.72
CA PRO A 226 -21.45 -0.28 4.44
C PRO A 226 -22.86 0.24 4.15
N ALA A 227 -23.01 1.52 3.77
CA ALA A 227 -24.30 2.09 3.38
C ALA A 227 -24.78 1.57 2.02
N GLU A 228 -23.85 1.20 1.14
CA GLU A 228 -24.12 0.67 -0.19
C GLU A 228 -23.30 -0.61 -0.43
N PRO A 229 -23.73 -1.77 0.09
CA PRO A 229 -22.93 -3.00 0.06
C PRO A 229 -22.59 -3.47 -1.35
N GLN A 230 -23.39 -3.11 -2.35
CA GLN A 230 -23.14 -3.46 -3.75
C GLN A 230 -22.06 -2.57 -4.39
N ASN A 231 -21.81 -1.39 -3.83
CA ASN A 231 -20.84 -0.43 -4.34
C ASN A 231 -19.42 -0.83 -3.91
N LEU A 232 -18.66 -1.38 -4.85
CA LEU A 232 -17.27 -1.72 -4.67
C LEU A 232 -16.43 -0.44 -4.83
N LEU A 233 -15.81 0.00 -3.73
CA LEU A 233 -14.98 1.19 -3.73
C LEU A 233 -13.59 0.91 -4.31
N ARG A 234 -12.95 -0.17 -3.84
CA ARG A 234 -11.62 -0.62 -4.27
C ARG A 234 -11.49 -2.13 -4.17
N GLU A 235 -10.61 -2.67 -5.00
CA GLU A 235 -10.16 -4.05 -4.93
C GLU A 235 -8.62 -4.08 -4.95
N TYR A 236 -8.04 -4.89 -4.08
CA TYR A 236 -6.59 -5.06 -3.93
C TYR A 236 -6.22 -6.52 -4.16
N GLY A 237 -5.20 -6.77 -4.98
CA GLY A 237 -4.62 -8.09 -5.11
C GLY A 237 -3.73 -8.43 -3.92
N LEU A 238 -3.77 -9.69 -3.47
CA LEU A 238 -2.95 -10.19 -2.37
C LEU A 238 -2.46 -11.60 -2.70
N VAL A 239 -1.14 -11.77 -2.79
CA VAL A 239 -0.52 -13.08 -2.99
C VAL A 239 0.26 -13.48 -1.75
N LEU A 240 -0.05 -14.65 -1.19
CA LEU A 240 0.63 -15.21 -0.04
C LEU A 240 1.45 -16.43 -0.47
N ARG A 241 2.71 -16.51 -0.04
CA ARG A 241 3.57 -17.70 -0.20
C ARG A 241 3.93 -18.35 1.12
#